data_AF-A0AA41YB01-F1
#
_entry.id   AF-A0AA41YB01-F1
#
_cell.length_a   1.000
_cell.length_b   1.000
_cell.length_c   1.000
_cell.angle_alpha   90.00
_cell.angle_beta   90.00
_cell.angle_gamma   90.00
#
_symmetry.space_group_name_H-M   'P 1'
#
loop_
_entity.id
_entity.type
_entity.pdbx_description
1 polymer ?
#
loop_
_entity_poly.entity_id
_entity_poly.type
_entity_poly.pdbx_seq_one_letter_code
_entity_poly.pdbx_strand_id
1 'polypeptide(L)'
;KPNEAYPKQRVEEIDRQLDLLAQAELQRRQQAQADSLAQAQLEASYRQAIAQADQQFGQQEWQPAKASYQTAIGLKPNEAYPKQRVEEIDRRLALLAQAELERKQQAQADSLAQAQLDANYRQAIAQADQQFGQQEWQPAKASYQTALGLKPNEAYPKQRIEEIDRQLALLARAERERKQQAQADSLARAQLEASYRQAIAQADQQFGQQEWQPAKVSYQSALGLKPNEAYPKQRIEEIDRQLDLLAQAELQRRQQAQADSLAKARLAAFNQKMAKADVLTNEQLFSEAIATYHEAIVILPEKTAEVNAKITEVENLVRILEQLEANYRQAITQGDQQFDRQEWTQAKGSYQQALGIKPQETYPARRIKEIDQKLLTLQEEATRMRAASQSSDHYQTVILQADENFERKDYVVARFYYYQAAGIQPENPYPKERITAISKLIDQSLTAEQLKAYNDAITRADAEFEKNNYTVARFYYSQALSVKSWEQYPKEQIDEISRLTNSLLSQREEEEYQNLVTNGDEAFYKKEMAVARSYFQRALSIKKDDQYAAIKLKEIQQAMDQEKKIQEDREYQLAVSEADKAYENRNYSVARFYYNKAQTLRPNENYPKEQLDKIRQALQ
;
A
#
# COMPACT_ATOMS: atom_id res chain seq x y z
N LYS A 1 94.44 -234.96 -24.74
CA LYS A 1 95.87 -234.77 -25.09
C LYS A 1 96.30 -233.39 -24.57
N PRO A 2 97.56 -233.21 -24.13
CA PRO A 2 97.93 -232.68 -22.81
C PRO A 2 98.10 -231.14 -22.70
N ASN A 3 98.05 -230.65 -21.45
CA ASN A 3 98.65 -229.43 -20.84
C ASN A 3 98.52 -228.05 -21.53
N GLU A 4 97.87 -227.09 -20.87
CA GLU A 4 98.40 -225.72 -20.64
C GLU A 4 97.54 -224.94 -19.62
N ALA A 5 98.20 -224.36 -18.60
CA ALA A 5 97.58 -223.61 -17.51
C ALA A 5 97.41 -222.12 -17.87
N TYR A 6 96.25 -221.53 -17.56
CA TYR A 6 96.00 -220.07 -17.67
C TYR A 6 95.91 -219.41 -16.26
N PRO A 7 96.53 -218.25 -16.02
CA PRO A 7 96.77 -217.73 -14.67
C PRO A 7 95.61 -216.88 -14.10
N LYS A 8 95.23 -217.16 -12.84
CA LYS A 8 94.15 -216.52 -12.04
C LYS A 8 94.23 -214.98 -11.88
N GLN A 9 95.35 -214.33 -12.22
CA GLN A 9 95.55 -212.89 -11.94
C GLN A 9 94.77 -211.94 -12.86
N ARG A 10 94.32 -212.37 -14.05
CA ARG A 10 93.70 -211.47 -15.04
C ARG A 10 92.21 -211.18 -14.81
N VAL A 11 91.51 -211.98 -14.02
CA VAL A 11 90.07 -211.80 -13.73
C VAL A 11 89.86 -210.78 -12.60
N GLU A 12 90.72 -210.81 -11.56
CA GLU A 12 90.63 -209.85 -10.44
C GLU A 12 90.90 -208.39 -10.87
N GLU A 13 91.71 -208.16 -11.90
CA GLU A 13 92.00 -206.80 -12.41
C GLU A 13 90.78 -206.15 -13.08
N ILE A 14 89.97 -206.93 -13.80
CA ILE A 14 88.82 -206.42 -14.56
C ILE A 14 87.66 -206.07 -13.60
N ASP A 15 87.40 -206.91 -12.60
CA ASP A 15 86.35 -206.63 -11.61
C ASP A 15 86.66 -205.36 -10.81
N ARG A 16 87.95 -205.10 -10.50
CA ARG A 16 88.37 -203.88 -9.80
C ARG A 16 88.17 -202.60 -10.63
N GLN A 17 88.33 -202.69 -11.95
CA GLN A 17 88.14 -201.53 -12.84
C GLN A 17 86.65 -201.20 -13.04
N LEU A 18 85.77 -202.19 -13.04
CA LEU A 18 84.32 -201.98 -13.14
C LEU A 18 83.75 -201.30 -11.88
N ASP A 19 84.20 -201.71 -10.68
CA ASP A 19 83.77 -201.07 -9.43
C ASP A 19 84.20 -199.60 -9.32
N LEU A 20 85.40 -199.27 -9.80
CA LEU A 20 85.91 -197.88 -9.82
C LEU A 20 85.09 -196.97 -10.74
N LEU A 21 84.66 -197.46 -11.90
CA LEU A 21 83.83 -196.70 -12.84
C LEU A 21 82.43 -196.43 -12.28
N ALA A 22 81.82 -197.42 -11.61
CA ALA A 22 80.50 -197.27 -11.01
C ALA A 22 80.48 -196.19 -9.89
N GLN A 23 81.55 -196.11 -9.09
CA GLN A 23 81.66 -195.10 -8.02
C GLN A 23 81.81 -193.68 -8.57
N ALA A 24 82.57 -193.48 -9.65
CA ALA A 24 82.79 -192.16 -10.24
C ALA A 24 81.51 -191.55 -10.86
N GLU A 25 80.65 -192.39 -11.43
CA GLU A 25 79.42 -191.92 -12.09
C GLU A 25 78.32 -191.53 -11.08
N LEU A 26 78.27 -192.21 -9.93
CA LEU A 26 77.36 -191.85 -8.84
C LEU A 26 77.69 -190.46 -8.25
N GLN A 27 78.98 -190.16 -8.08
CA GLN A 27 79.43 -188.89 -7.51
C GLN A 27 79.10 -187.69 -8.42
N ARG A 28 79.24 -187.83 -9.74
CA ARG A 28 78.85 -186.78 -10.70
C ARG A 28 77.36 -186.44 -10.66
N ARG A 29 76.49 -187.44 -10.51
CA ARG A 29 75.04 -187.20 -10.40
C ARG A 29 74.66 -186.47 -9.11
N GLN A 30 75.28 -186.84 -7.99
CA GLN A 30 75.04 -186.17 -6.72
C GLN A 30 75.46 -184.69 -6.76
N GLN A 31 76.63 -184.39 -7.34
CA GLN A 31 77.11 -183.02 -7.49
C GLN A 31 76.18 -182.18 -8.39
N ALA A 32 75.81 -182.70 -9.57
CA ALA A 32 74.92 -181.99 -10.49
C ALA A 32 73.53 -181.71 -9.89
N GLN A 33 73.02 -182.62 -9.07
CA GLN A 33 71.75 -182.43 -8.38
C GLN A 33 71.85 -181.38 -7.26
N ALA A 34 72.95 -181.36 -6.50
CA ALA A 34 73.20 -180.34 -5.48
C ALA A 34 73.33 -178.94 -6.09
N ASP A 35 74.06 -178.80 -7.19
CA ASP A 35 74.23 -177.54 -7.91
C ASP A 35 72.89 -177.05 -8.49
N SER A 36 72.09 -177.95 -9.07
CA SER A 36 70.74 -177.62 -9.56
C SER A 36 69.82 -177.14 -8.44
N LEU A 37 69.87 -177.78 -7.26
CA LEU A 37 69.06 -177.38 -6.11
C LEU A 37 69.47 -176.01 -5.57
N ALA A 38 70.78 -175.76 -5.44
CA ALA A 38 71.31 -174.48 -5.00
C ALA A 38 70.92 -173.34 -5.97
N GLN A 39 70.97 -173.61 -7.27
CA GLN A 39 70.58 -172.63 -8.30
C GLN A 39 69.07 -172.34 -8.28
N ALA A 40 68.24 -173.37 -8.06
CA ALA A 40 66.79 -173.20 -7.88
C ALA A 40 66.44 -172.40 -6.62
N GLN A 41 67.18 -172.60 -5.52
CA GLN A 41 66.93 -171.91 -4.26
C GLN A 41 67.38 -170.44 -4.29
N LEU A 42 68.47 -170.13 -5.00
CA LEU A 42 68.87 -168.76 -5.30
C LEU A 42 67.84 -168.04 -6.17
N GLU A 43 67.32 -168.72 -7.19
CA GLU A 43 66.26 -168.19 -8.08
C GLU A 43 64.98 -167.88 -7.30
N ALA A 44 64.54 -168.78 -6.42
CA ALA A 44 63.36 -168.57 -5.57
C ALA A 44 63.54 -167.39 -4.62
N SER A 45 64.71 -167.28 -3.98
CA SER A 45 65.03 -166.19 -3.05
C SER A 45 65.05 -164.83 -3.76
N TYR A 46 65.63 -164.77 -4.96
CA TYR A 46 65.64 -163.56 -5.78
C TYR A 46 64.23 -163.14 -6.19
N ARG A 47 63.39 -164.08 -6.66
CA ARG A 47 61.99 -163.79 -7.04
C ARG A 47 61.17 -163.27 -5.86
N GLN A 48 61.36 -163.84 -4.67
CA GLN A 48 60.68 -163.37 -3.47
C GLN A 48 61.13 -161.95 -3.10
N ALA A 49 62.44 -161.67 -3.14
CA ALA A 49 62.97 -160.33 -2.86
C ALA A 49 62.46 -159.28 -3.86
N ILE A 50 62.37 -159.62 -5.14
CA ILE A 50 61.79 -158.76 -6.18
C ILE A 50 60.30 -158.53 -5.94
N ALA A 51 59.52 -159.57 -5.65
CA ALA A 51 58.08 -159.43 -5.40
C ALA A 51 57.80 -158.50 -4.20
N GLN A 52 58.57 -158.64 -3.12
CA GLN A 52 58.46 -157.77 -1.96
C GLN A 52 58.84 -156.32 -2.29
N ALA A 53 59.94 -156.13 -3.03
CA ALA A 53 60.40 -154.80 -3.42
C ALA A 53 59.41 -154.10 -4.37
N ASP A 54 58.85 -154.82 -5.34
CA ASP A 54 57.82 -154.33 -6.26
C ASP A 54 56.53 -153.96 -5.52
N GLN A 55 56.12 -154.76 -4.53
CA GLN A 55 54.98 -154.44 -3.68
C GLN A 55 55.19 -153.11 -2.94
N GLN A 56 56.34 -152.96 -2.26
CA GLN A 56 56.66 -151.74 -1.51
C GLN A 56 56.79 -150.53 -2.44
N PHE A 57 57.36 -150.72 -3.63
CA PHE A 57 57.45 -149.69 -4.65
C PHE A 57 56.06 -149.23 -5.13
N GLY A 58 55.16 -150.19 -5.38
CA GLY A 58 53.76 -149.92 -5.74
C GLY A 58 52.98 -149.21 -4.62
N GLN A 59 53.30 -149.50 -3.36
CA GLN A 59 52.78 -148.82 -2.18
C GLN A 59 53.42 -147.45 -1.94
N GLN A 60 54.38 -147.04 -2.77
CA GLN A 60 55.15 -145.79 -2.63
C GLN A 60 55.97 -145.73 -1.35
N GLU A 61 56.27 -146.89 -0.76
CA GLU A 61 57.19 -147.02 0.36
C GLU A 61 58.62 -146.97 -0.18
N TRP A 62 59.03 -145.79 -0.66
CA TRP A 62 60.29 -145.60 -1.40
C TRP A 62 61.51 -146.14 -0.63
N GLN A 63 61.65 -145.82 0.65
CA GLN A 63 62.78 -146.28 1.46
C GLN A 63 62.77 -147.81 1.70
N PRO A 64 61.66 -148.42 2.18
CA PRO A 64 61.54 -149.87 2.25
C PRO A 64 61.77 -150.59 0.91
N ALA A 65 61.16 -150.09 -0.17
CA ALA A 65 61.31 -150.64 -1.53
C ALA A 65 62.78 -150.62 -1.98
N LYS A 66 63.49 -149.52 -1.72
CA LYS A 66 64.92 -149.38 -2.05
C LYS A 66 65.73 -150.44 -1.34
N ALA A 67 65.50 -150.65 -0.04
CA ALA A 67 66.19 -151.65 0.77
C ALA A 67 65.92 -153.08 0.26
N SER A 68 64.68 -153.39 -0.12
CA SER A 68 64.31 -154.71 -0.67
C SER A 68 64.91 -154.95 -2.05
N TYR A 69 64.92 -153.96 -2.95
CA TYR A 69 65.64 -154.08 -4.23
C TYR A 69 67.14 -154.22 -4.04
N GLN A 70 67.74 -153.53 -3.07
CA GLN A 70 69.16 -153.70 -2.73
C GLN A 70 69.47 -155.13 -2.24
N THR A 71 68.54 -155.73 -1.49
CA THR A 71 68.64 -157.14 -1.10
C THR A 71 68.59 -158.05 -2.32
N ALA A 72 67.69 -157.79 -3.29
CA ALA A 72 67.64 -158.53 -4.55
C ALA A 72 68.93 -158.37 -5.39
N ILE A 73 69.52 -157.18 -5.43
CA ILE A 73 70.85 -156.93 -6.07
C ILE A 73 71.94 -157.77 -5.37
N GLY A 74 71.91 -157.87 -4.04
CA GLY A 74 72.86 -158.70 -3.28
C GLY A 74 72.79 -160.19 -3.62
N LEU A 75 71.59 -160.70 -3.91
CA LEU A 75 71.37 -162.10 -4.32
C LEU A 75 71.81 -162.35 -5.77
N LYS A 76 71.54 -161.42 -6.69
CA LYS A 76 71.99 -161.49 -8.09
C LYS A 76 72.53 -160.14 -8.57
N PRO A 77 73.85 -159.91 -8.41
CA PRO A 77 74.46 -158.61 -8.73
C PRO A 77 74.42 -158.21 -10.20
N ASN A 78 74.23 -159.18 -11.11
CA ASN A 78 74.25 -158.93 -12.56
C ASN A 78 72.88 -158.54 -13.13
N GLU A 79 71.82 -158.52 -12.32
CA GLU A 79 70.47 -158.18 -12.76
C GLU A 79 70.27 -156.66 -12.86
N ALA A 80 69.71 -156.21 -13.99
CA ALA A 80 69.49 -154.80 -14.26
C ALA A 80 68.25 -154.24 -13.57
N TYR A 81 67.18 -155.04 -13.48
CA TYR A 81 65.87 -154.60 -13.00
C TYR A 81 65.88 -153.95 -11.60
N PRO A 82 66.41 -154.60 -10.54
CA PRO A 82 66.41 -154.00 -9.21
C PRO A 82 67.34 -152.77 -9.12
N LYS A 83 68.40 -152.70 -9.94
CA LYS A 83 69.27 -151.50 -10.02
C LYS A 83 68.50 -150.30 -10.58
N GLN A 84 67.78 -150.48 -11.68
CA GLN A 84 66.96 -149.43 -12.29
C GLN A 84 65.87 -148.94 -11.34
N ARG A 85 65.24 -149.84 -10.58
CA ARG A 85 64.23 -149.46 -9.58
C ARG A 85 64.82 -148.66 -8.43
N VAL A 86 65.99 -149.01 -7.93
CA VAL A 86 66.71 -148.21 -6.92
C VAL A 86 67.01 -146.80 -7.44
N GLU A 87 67.49 -146.67 -8.69
CA GLU A 87 67.72 -145.35 -9.30
C GLU A 87 66.42 -144.54 -9.45
N GLU A 88 65.31 -145.17 -9.85
CA GLU A 88 64.01 -144.52 -9.94
C GLU A 88 63.52 -144.04 -8.57
N ILE A 89 63.67 -144.87 -7.54
CA ILE A 89 63.37 -144.50 -6.16
C ILE A 89 64.21 -143.31 -5.72
N ASP A 90 65.51 -143.32 -6.01
CA ASP A 90 66.42 -142.24 -5.64
C ASP A 90 66.04 -140.90 -6.29
N ARG A 91 65.61 -140.93 -7.56
CA ARG A 91 65.06 -139.74 -8.23
C ARG A 91 63.77 -139.25 -7.57
N ARG A 92 62.85 -140.16 -7.21
CA ARG A 92 61.58 -139.80 -6.56
C ARG A 92 61.80 -139.19 -5.17
N LEU A 93 62.71 -139.76 -4.39
CA LEU A 93 63.08 -139.22 -3.09
C LEU A 93 63.71 -137.82 -3.19
N ALA A 94 64.58 -137.60 -4.19
CA ALA A 94 65.16 -136.28 -4.43
C ALA A 94 64.09 -135.22 -4.80
N LEU A 95 63.13 -135.58 -5.66
CA LEU A 95 62.02 -134.69 -6.03
C LEU A 95 61.11 -134.35 -4.83
N LEU A 96 60.81 -135.32 -3.98
CA LEU A 96 60.01 -135.09 -2.77
C LEU A 96 60.72 -134.17 -1.77
N ALA A 97 62.03 -134.35 -1.58
CA ALA A 97 62.83 -133.47 -0.74
C ALA A 97 62.88 -132.03 -1.27
N GLN A 98 62.99 -131.86 -2.59
CA GLN A 98 62.95 -130.54 -3.23
C GLN A 98 61.59 -129.85 -3.07
N ALA A 99 60.49 -130.57 -3.30
CA ALA A 99 59.14 -130.04 -3.12
C ALA A 99 58.84 -129.63 -1.67
N GLU A 100 59.39 -130.34 -0.67
CA GLU A 100 59.26 -129.95 0.73
C GLU A 100 60.03 -128.66 1.05
N LEU A 101 61.24 -128.49 0.49
CA LEU A 101 62.04 -127.28 0.65
C LEU A 101 61.32 -126.06 0.04
N GLU A 102 60.78 -126.20 -1.17
CA GLU A 102 60.02 -125.14 -1.85
C GLU A 102 58.76 -124.76 -1.05
N ARG A 103 58.02 -125.72 -0.50
CA ARG A 103 56.87 -125.44 0.39
C ARG A 103 57.28 -124.67 1.65
N LYS A 104 58.40 -125.01 2.28
CA LYS A 104 58.92 -124.31 3.47
C LYS A 104 59.34 -122.88 3.11
N GLN A 105 60.02 -122.69 1.98
CA GLN A 105 60.41 -121.37 1.49
C GLN A 105 59.18 -120.50 1.17
N GLN A 106 58.17 -121.07 0.50
CA GLN A 106 56.94 -120.36 0.20
C GLN A 106 56.17 -119.97 1.48
N ALA A 107 56.02 -120.89 2.43
CA ALA A 107 55.36 -120.59 3.70
C ALA A 107 56.10 -119.49 4.50
N GLN A 108 57.43 -119.48 4.45
CA GLN A 108 58.25 -118.42 5.07
C GLN A 108 58.10 -117.08 4.33
N ALA A 109 58.05 -117.09 2.99
CA ALA A 109 57.82 -115.89 2.18
C ALA A 109 56.44 -115.29 2.45
N ASP A 110 55.40 -116.11 2.51
CA ASP A 110 54.02 -115.68 2.83
C ASP A 110 53.94 -115.11 4.25
N SER A 111 54.60 -115.75 5.22
CA SER A 111 54.68 -115.24 6.60
C SER A 111 55.42 -113.88 6.68
N LEU A 112 56.49 -113.70 5.91
CA LEU A 112 57.24 -112.44 5.88
C LEU A 112 56.44 -111.33 5.21
N ALA A 113 55.75 -111.63 4.10
CA ALA A 113 54.87 -110.70 3.42
C ALA A 113 53.73 -110.23 4.34
N GLN A 114 53.13 -111.15 5.11
CA GLN A 114 52.10 -110.82 6.09
C GLN A 114 52.66 -109.94 7.23
N ALA A 115 53.84 -110.26 7.75
CA ALA A 115 54.49 -109.45 8.79
C ALA A 115 54.85 -108.04 8.29
N GLN A 116 55.30 -107.90 7.04
CA GLN A 116 55.60 -106.60 6.44
C GLN A 116 54.34 -105.76 6.22
N LEU A 117 53.24 -106.38 5.78
CA LEU A 117 51.94 -105.71 5.64
C LEU A 117 51.44 -105.19 7.00
N ASP A 118 51.57 -106.00 8.05
CA ASP A 118 51.21 -105.61 9.42
C ASP A 118 52.08 -104.47 9.96
N ALA A 119 53.39 -104.49 9.68
CA ALA A 119 54.32 -103.43 10.05
C ALA A 119 53.99 -102.11 9.35
N ASN A 120 53.77 -102.15 8.02
CA ASN A 120 53.39 -100.97 7.23
C ASN A 120 52.05 -100.39 7.70
N TYR A 121 51.07 -101.24 8.01
CA TYR A 121 49.79 -100.81 8.55
C TYR A 121 49.96 -100.12 9.92
N ARG A 122 50.74 -100.70 10.84
CA ARG A 122 51.00 -100.09 12.15
C ARG A 122 51.70 -98.74 12.03
N GLN A 123 52.65 -98.61 11.12
CA GLN A 123 53.33 -97.34 10.86
C GLN A 123 52.36 -96.28 10.32
N ALA A 124 51.52 -96.65 9.36
CA ALA A 124 50.50 -95.75 8.80
C ALA A 124 49.49 -95.29 9.86
N ILE A 125 49.08 -96.20 10.76
CA ILE A 125 48.21 -95.86 11.90
C ILE A 125 48.91 -94.93 12.88
N ALA A 126 50.16 -95.21 13.28
CA ALA A 126 50.89 -94.36 14.21
C ALA A 126 51.08 -92.93 13.68
N GLN A 127 51.38 -92.79 12.39
CA GLN A 127 51.47 -91.49 11.74
C GLN A 127 50.11 -90.76 11.70
N ALA A 128 49.04 -91.48 11.36
CA ALA A 128 47.69 -90.93 11.33
C ALA A 128 47.19 -90.49 12.72
N ASP A 129 47.45 -91.29 13.75
CA ASP A 129 47.14 -90.98 15.15
C ASP A 129 47.90 -89.75 15.65
N GLN A 130 49.18 -89.63 15.30
CA GLN A 130 49.98 -88.45 15.63
C GLN A 130 49.39 -87.19 15.01
N GLN A 131 49.09 -87.21 13.71
CA GLN A 131 48.50 -86.07 13.00
C GLN A 131 47.10 -85.74 13.54
N PHE A 132 46.31 -86.76 13.89
CA PHE A 132 45.02 -86.60 14.53
C PHE A 132 45.15 -85.90 15.90
N GLY A 133 46.10 -86.33 16.74
CA GLY A 133 46.38 -85.70 18.03
C GLY A 133 46.88 -84.26 17.92
N GLN A 134 47.58 -83.94 16.82
CA GLN A 134 48.00 -82.57 16.47
C GLN A 134 46.87 -81.73 15.85
N GLN A 135 45.67 -82.29 15.69
CA GLN A 135 44.52 -81.67 15.02
C GLN A 135 44.78 -81.30 13.55
N GLU A 136 45.76 -81.96 12.93
CA GLU A 136 46.03 -81.88 11.49
C GLU A 136 45.01 -82.75 10.75
N TRP A 137 43.75 -82.33 10.77
CA TRP A 137 42.61 -83.12 10.31
C TRP A 137 42.77 -83.65 8.87
N GLN A 138 43.21 -82.80 7.93
CA GLN A 138 43.40 -83.21 6.53
C GLN A 138 44.56 -84.20 6.35
N PRO A 139 45.78 -83.92 6.85
CA PRO A 139 46.87 -84.91 6.88
C PRO A 139 46.50 -86.22 7.56
N ALA A 140 45.87 -86.16 8.74
CA ALA A 140 45.43 -87.35 9.48
C ALA A 140 44.47 -88.21 8.67
N LYS A 141 43.49 -87.59 7.99
CA LYS A 141 42.53 -88.29 7.13
C LYS A 141 43.25 -89.04 6.01
N ALA A 142 44.20 -88.39 5.34
CA ALA A 142 44.99 -89.01 4.27
C ALA A 142 45.83 -90.19 4.78
N SER A 143 46.42 -90.08 5.98
CA SER A 143 47.19 -91.17 6.59
C SER A 143 46.31 -92.36 7.02
N TYR A 144 45.11 -92.12 7.59
CA TYR A 144 44.16 -93.20 7.88
C TYR A 144 43.62 -93.85 6.59
N GLN A 145 43.41 -93.08 5.53
CA GLN A 145 43.04 -93.63 4.21
C GLN A 145 44.16 -94.51 3.64
N THR A 146 45.41 -94.12 3.85
CA THR A 146 46.58 -94.93 3.48
C THR A 146 46.60 -96.25 4.27
N ALA A 147 46.31 -96.23 5.57
CA ALA A 147 46.18 -97.43 6.38
C ALA A 147 45.04 -98.35 5.90
N LEU A 148 43.89 -97.78 5.48
CA LEU A 148 42.81 -98.55 4.86
C LEU A 148 43.17 -99.10 3.47
N GLY A 149 44.02 -98.42 2.71
CA GLY A 149 44.57 -98.96 1.47
C GLY A 149 45.41 -100.23 1.69
N LEU A 150 46.09 -100.33 2.84
CA LEU A 150 46.85 -101.52 3.24
C LEU A 150 45.92 -102.62 3.81
N LYS A 151 44.92 -102.24 4.62
CA LYS A 151 43.93 -103.17 5.18
C LYS A 151 42.50 -102.60 5.12
N PRO A 152 41.74 -102.90 4.06
CA PRO A 152 40.44 -102.25 3.81
C PRO A 152 39.33 -102.54 4.82
N ASN A 153 39.46 -103.63 5.57
CA ASN A 153 38.41 -104.12 6.47
C ASN A 153 38.58 -103.64 7.93
N GLU A 154 39.61 -102.84 8.21
CA GLU A 154 39.88 -102.36 9.57
C GLU A 154 38.88 -101.27 10.00
N ALA A 155 38.30 -101.44 11.18
CA ALA A 155 37.30 -100.52 11.71
C ALA A 155 37.92 -99.22 12.25
N TYR A 156 39.11 -99.31 12.85
CA TYR A 156 39.75 -98.18 13.54
C TYR A 156 40.00 -96.96 12.61
N PRO A 157 40.74 -97.08 11.49
CA PRO A 157 40.92 -95.95 10.59
C PRO A 157 39.62 -95.44 9.95
N LYS A 158 38.58 -96.28 9.75
CA LYS A 158 37.26 -95.82 9.28
C LYS A 158 36.61 -94.88 10.28
N GLN A 159 36.55 -95.28 11.55
CA GLN A 159 35.95 -94.46 12.62
C GLN A 159 36.70 -93.14 12.79
N ARG A 160 38.03 -93.15 12.70
CA ARG A 160 38.82 -91.92 12.78
C ARG A 160 38.59 -90.97 11.61
N ILE A 161 38.45 -91.50 10.38
CA ILE A 161 38.09 -90.67 9.22
C ILE A 161 36.71 -90.03 9.40
N GLU A 162 35.73 -90.76 9.91
CA GLU A 162 34.40 -90.21 10.19
C GLU A 162 34.44 -89.11 11.26
N GLU A 163 35.22 -89.30 12.31
CA GLU A 163 35.43 -88.29 13.35
C GLU A 163 36.08 -87.03 12.80
N ILE A 164 37.13 -87.18 11.99
CA ILE A 164 37.79 -86.09 11.28
C ILE A 164 36.79 -85.33 10.40
N ASP A 165 35.96 -86.04 9.64
CA ASP A 165 34.97 -85.42 8.74
C ASP A 165 33.93 -84.60 9.50
N ARG A 166 33.52 -85.05 10.70
CA ARG A 166 32.67 -84.26 11.59
C ARG A 166 33.37 -82.98 12.08
N GLN A 167 34.64 -83.07 12.48
CA GLN A 167 35.39 -81.91 12.96
C GLN A 167 35.60 -80.87 11.85
N LEU A 168 35.95 -81.30 10.64
CA LEU A 168 36.08 -80.43 9.48
C LEU A 168 34.76 -79.74 9.13
N ALA A 169 33.63 -80.46 9.22
CA ALA A 169 32.31 -79.87 8.98
C ALA A 169 31.94 -78.81 10.03
N LEU A 170 32.28 -79.03 11.31
CA LEU A 170 32.05 -78.05 12.38
C LEU A 170 32.89 -76.78 12.18
N LEU A 171 34.19 -76.93 11.86
CA LEU A 171 35.07 -75.80 11.57
C LEU A 171 34.59 -74.97 10.38
N ALA A 172 34.15 -75.64 9.30
CA ALA A 172 33.61 -74.97 8.13
C ALA A 172 32.32 -74.18 8.42
N ARG A 173 31.46 -74.70 9.30
CA ARG A 173 30.24 -73.98 9.75
C ARG A 173 30.61 -72.76 10.59
N ALA A 174 31.49 -72.92 11.58
CA ALA A 174 31.94 -71.83 12.45
C ALA A 174 32.61 -70.69 11.65
N GLU A 175 33.41 -71.02 10.63
CA GLU A 175 34.01 -70.01 9.75
C GLU A 175 32.96 -69.26 8.92
N ARG A 176 31.96 -69.97 8.37
CA ARG A 176 30.85 -69.35 7.63
C ARG A 176 30.04 -68.41 8.51
N GLU A 177 29.69 -68.85 9.72
CA GLU A 177 28.97 -68.03 10.70
C GLU A 177 29.77 -66.79 11.09
N ARG A 178 31.08 -66.92 11.36
CA ARG A 178 31.96 -65.76 11.62
C ARG A 178 32.01 -64.78 10.44
N LYS A 179 32.12 -65.28 9.21
CA LYS A 179 32.12 -64.43 8.00
C LYS A 179 30.78 -63.73 7.81
N GLN A 180 29.66 -64.44 8.00
CA GLN A 180 28.32 -63.86 7.93
C GLN A 180 28.11 -62.80 9.01
N GLN A 181 28.52 -63.07 10.25
CA GLN A 181 28.45 -62.11 11.35
C GLN A 181 29.31 -60.88 11.07
N ALA A 182 30.57 -61.06 10.64
CA ALA A 182 31.45 -59.94 10.30
C ALA A 182 30.89 -59.09 9.14
N GLN A 183 30.25 -59.74 8.15
CA GLN A 183 29.57 -59.04 7.06
C GLN A 183 28.32 -58.30 7.54
N ALA A 184 27.53 -58.89 8.44
CA ALA A 184 26.35 -58.26 9.04
C ALA A 184 26.75 -57.05 9.90
N ASP A 185 27.78 -57.17 10.73
CA ASP A 185 28.31 -56.08 11.54
C ASP A 185 28.87 -54.94 10.67
N SER A 186 29.58 -55.29 9.58
CA SER A 186 30.07 -54.32 8.61
C SER A 186 28.92 -53.58 7.91
N LEU A 187 27.88 -54.31 7.49
CA LEU A 187 26.70 -53.72 6.86
C LEU A 187 25.93 -52.82 7.82
N ALA A 188 25.76 -53.23 9.08
CA ALA A 188 25.11 -52.43 10.11
C ALA A 188 25.88 -51.13 10.40
N ARG A 189 27.22 -51.20 10.46
CA ARG A 189 28.08 -50.00 10.59
C ARG A 189 27.96 -49.08 9.38
N ALA A 190 27.94 -49.62 8.17
CA ALA A 190 27.78 -48.84 6.94
C ALA A 190 26.40 -48.17 6.86
N GLN A 191 25.33 -48.88 7.26
CA GLN A 191 23.97 -48.33 7.32
C GLN A 191 23.87 -47.22 8.36
N LEU A 192 24.40 -47.41 9.56
CA LEU A 192 24.44 -46.38 10.61
C LEU A 192 25.18 -45.13 10.14
N GLU A 193 26.34 -45.29 9.50
CA GLU A 193 27.12 -44.18 8.97
C GLU A 193 26.41 -43.47 7.81
N ALA A 194 25.72 -44.21 6.93
CA ALA A 194 24.91 -43.63 5.87
C ALA A 194 23.71 -42.84 6.42
N SER A 195 22.97 -43.40 7.38
CA SER A 195 21.86 -42.71 8.06
C SER A 195 22.34 -41.46 8.79
N TYR A 196 23.49 -41.53 9.47
CA TYR A 196 24.10 -40.37 10.11
C TYR A 196 24.45 -39.29 9.08
N ARG A 197 25.14 -39.63 7.99
CA ARG A 197 25.48 -38.67 6.92
C ARG A 197 24.25 -38.03 6.29
N GLN A 198 23.19 -38.80 6.07
CA GLN A 198 21.93 -38.27 5.54
C GLN A 198 21.28 -37.28 6.52
N ALA A 199 21.23 -37.62 7.82
CA ALA A 199 20.71 -36.74 8.86
C ALA A 199 21.52 -35.43 8.95
N ILE A 200 22.85 -35.51 8.85
CA ILE A 200 23.73 -34.34 8.80
C ILE A 200 23.47 -33.49 7.56
N ALA A 201 23.41 -34.09 6.37
CA ALA A 201 23.17 -33.34 5.14
C ALA A 201 21.83 -32.59 5.17
N GLN A 202 20.77 -33.23 5.68
CA GLN A 202 19.47 -32.59 5.87
C GLN A 202 19.54 -31.44 6.89
N ALA A 203 20.21 -31.66 8.02
CA ALA A 203 20.37 -30.64 9.05
C ALA A 203 21.18 -29.43 8.54
N ASP A 204 22.28 -29.67 7.81
CA ASP A 204 23.11 -28.64 7.19
C ASP A 204 22.34 -27.84 6.13
N GLN A 205 21.49 -28.50 5.34
CA GLN A 205 20.63 -27.83 4.37
C GLN A 205 19.66 -26.87 5.08
N GLN A 206 18.96 -27.32 6.12
CA GLN A 206 18.03 -26.50 6.89
C GLN A 206 18.75 -25.36 7.61
N PHE A 207 19.93 -25.62 8.14
CA PHE A 207 20.80 -24.62 8.75
C PHE A 207 21.18 -23.53 7.73
N GLY A 208 21.59 -23.93 6.52
CA GLY A 208 21.93 -23.00 5.44
C GLY A 208 20.73 -22.19 4.94
N GLN A 209 19.52 -22.72 5.06
CA GLN A 209 18.26 -22.03 4.78
C GLN A 209 17.79 -21.14 5.95
N GLN A 210 18.54 -21.10 7.06
CA GLN A 210 18.19 -20.40 8.30
C GLN A 210 16.88 -20.91 8.93
N GLU A 211 16.49 -22.14 8.62
CA GLU A 211 15.41 -22.86 9.29
C GLU A 211 15.93 -23.39 10.62
N TRP A 212 16.20 -22.48 11.57
CA TRP A 212 16.88 -22.77 12.83
C TRP A 212 16.22 -23.91 13.61
N GLN A 213 14.89 -23.87 13.76
CA GLN A 213 14.18 -24.89 14.55
C GLN A 213 14.13 -26.27 13.87
N PRO A 214 13.78 -26.38 12.57
CA PRO A 214 13.94 -27.63 11.82
C PRO A 214 15.38 -28.17 11.85
N ALA A 215 16.39 -27.30 11.62
CA ALA A 215 17.80 -27.69 11.63
C ALA A 215 18.22 -28.28 13.00
N LYS A 216 17.77 -27.66 14.11
CA LYS A 216 18.04 -28.15 15.47
C LYS A 216 17.52 -29.57 15.66
N VAL A 217 16.28 -29.83 15.23
CA VAL A 217 15.65 -31.16 15.31
C VAL A 217 16.41 -32.19 14.48
N SER A 218 16.86 -31.81 13.27
CA SER A 218 17.64 -32.70 12.41
C SER A 218 19.02 -33.01 12.97
N TYR A 219 19.73 -32.03 13.55
CA TYR A 219 21.00 -32.29 14.26
C TYR A 219 20.81 -33.14 15.51
N GLN A 220 19.72 -32.94 16.26
CA GLN A 220 19.36 -33.80 17.40
C GLN A 220 19.10 -35.24 16.95
N SER A 221 18.46 -35.43 15.79
CA SER A 221 18.25 -36.74 15.19
C SER A 221 19.58 -37.42 14.81
N ALA A 222 20.53 -36.65 14.26
CA ALA A 222 21.88 -37.15 13.99
C ALA A 222 22.63 -37.56 15.28
N LEU A 223 22.46 -36.80 16.39
CA LEU A 223 22.98 -37.20 17.71
C LEU A 223 22.27 -38.42 18.29
N GLY A 224 21.00 -38.65 17.97
CA GLY A 224 20.30 -39.89 18.29
C GLY A 224 20.96 -41.13 17.66
N LEU A 225 21.55 -40.97 16.46
CA LEU A 225 22.32 -42.01 15.78
C LEU A 225 23.74 -42.14 16.33
N LYS A 226 24.42 -41.01 16.59
CA LYS A 226 25.80 -40.96 17.12
C LYS A 226 25.93 -39.87 18.21
N PRO A 227 25.66 -40.20 19.49
CA PRO A 227 25.56 -39.21 20.58
C PRO A 227 26.84 -38.43 20.92
N ASN A 228 28.00 -38.94 20.51
CA ASN A 228 29.30 -38.39 20.88
C ASN A 228 29.91 -37.47 19.82
N GLU A 229 29.21 -37.26 18.69
CA GLU A 229 29.72 -36.42 17.61
C GLU A 229 29.72 -34.94 18.00
N ALA A 230 30.85 -34.27 17.78
CA ALA A 230 31.03 -32.87 18.14
C ALA A 230 30.30 -31.91 17.18
N TYR A 231 30.27 -32.25 15.89
CA TYR A 231 29.74 -31.36 14.85
C TYR A 231 28.26 -30.99 15.06
N PRO A 232 27.33 -31.95 15.29
CA PRO A 232 25.93 -31.59 15.53
C PRO A 232 25.72 -30.82 16.84
N LYS A 233 26.53 -31.09 17.88
CA LYS A 233 26.48 -30.36 19.16
C LYS A 233 26.81 -28.88 18.95
N GLN A 234 27.91 -28.61 18.25
CA GLN A 234 28.33 -27.24 17.94
C GLN A 234 27.29 -26.49 17.11
N ARG A 235 26.68 -27.17 16.12
CA ARG A 235 25.61 -26.56 15.32
C ARG A 235 24.35 -26.26 16.12
N ILE A 236 23.95 -27.15 17.03
CA ILE A 236 22.83 -26.89 17.94
C ILE A 236 23.10 -25.67 18.84
N GLU A 237 24.30 -25.56 19.39
CA GLU A 237 24.69 -24.38 20.19
C GLU A 237 24.66 -23.09 19.36
N GLU A 238 25.13 -23.14 18.11
CA GLU A 238 25.07 -21.99 17.19
C GLU A 238 23.62 -21.60 16.87
N ILE A 239 22.76 -22.58 16.58
CA ILE A 239 21.33 -22.38 16.37
C ILE A 239 20.68 -21.72 17.59
N ASP A 240 20.98 -22.20 18.80
CA ASP A 240 20.41 -21.66 20.03
C ASP A 240 20.78 -20.19 20.23
N ARG A 241 22.02 -19.82 19.92
CA ARG A 241 22.44 -18.40 19.93
C ARG A 241 21.67 -17.57 18.91
N GLN A 242 21.43 -18.09 17.70
CA GLN A 242 20.67 -17.35 16.67
C GLN A 242 19.22 -17.14 17.07
N LEU A 243 18.58 -18.16 17.66
CA LEU A 243 17.22 -18.07 18.16
C LEU A 243 17.10 -17.03 19.29
N ASP A 244 18.05 -17.01 20.21
CA ASP A 244 18.09 -16.01 21.29
C ASP A 244 18.25 -14.58 20.73
N LEU A 245 19.13 -14.39 19.75
CA LEU A 245 19.31 -13.09 19.08
C LEU A 245 18.03 -12.63 18.37
N LEU A 246 17.34 -13.54 17.67
CA LEU A 246 16.07 -13.24 17.01
C LEU A 246 14.99 -12.87 18.02
N ALA A 247 14.89 -13.59 19.13
CA ALA A 247 13.94 -13.30 20.20
C ALA A 247 14.20 -11.92 20.83
N GLN A 248 15.46 -11.58 21.09
CA GLN A 248 15.84 -10.26 21.61
C GLN A 248 15.52 -9.14 20.61
N ALA A 249 15.84 -9.34 19.32
CA ALA A 249 15.54 -8.37 18.28
C ALA A 249 14.02 -8.14 18.14
N GLU A 250 13.20 -9.21 18.23
CA GLU A 250 11.75 -9.08 18.19
C GLU A 250 11.20 -8.36 19.44
N LEU A 251 11.71 -8.67 20.63
CA LEU A 251 11.34 -7.96 21.85
C LEU A 251 11.65 -6.46 21.74
N GLN A 252 12.84 -6.11 21.24
CA GLN A 252 13.23 -4.72 21.04
C GLN A 252 12.33 -4.02 20.00
N ARG A 253 12.01 -4.69 18.88
CA ARG A 253 11.04 -4.17 17.90
C ARG A 253 9.67 -3.92 18.51
N ARG A 254 9.18 -4.83 19.36
CA ARG A 254 7.89 -4.64 20.05
C ARG A 254 7.92 -3.47 21.02
N GLN A 255 8.99 -3.35 21.81
CA GLN A 255 9.19 -2.21 22.72
C GLN A 255 9.24 -0.89 21.95
N GLN A 256 9.97 -0.85 20.83
CA GLN A 256 10.04 0.34 19.98
C GLN A 256 8.70 0.67 19.33
N ALA A 257 7.99 -0.32 18.78
CA ALA A 257 6.65 -0.11 18.24
C ALA A 257 5.65 0.41 19.31
N GLN A 258 5.77 -0.08 20.54
CA GLN A 258 4.97 0.40 21.67
C GLN A 258 5.35 1.84 22.05
N ALA A 259 6.64 2.17 22.08
CA ALA A 259 7.12 3.53 22.32
C ALA A 259 6.65 4.51 21.23
N ASP A 260 6.74 4.11 19.95
CA ASP A 260 6.26 4.90 18.81
C ASP A 260 4.74 5.09 18.85
N SER A 261 3.99 4.05 19.22
CA SER A 261 2.54 4.12 19.41
C SER A 261 2.18 5.09 20.54
N LEU A 262 2.89 5.01 21.67
CA LEU A 262 2.70 5.93 22.79
C LEU A 262 3.04 7.38 22.42
N ALA A 263 4.14 7.59 21.69
CA ALA A 263 4.53 8.92 21.21
C ALA A 263 3.46 9.52 20.28
N LYS A 264 2.91 8.72 19.35
CA LYS A 264 1.79 9.15 18.49
C LYS A 264 0.54 9.48 19.30
N ALA A 265 0.20 8.67 20.30
CA ALA A 265 -0.95 8.92 21.17
C ALA A 265 -0.78 10.22 21.98
N ARG A 266 0.43 10.48 22.53
CA ARG A 266 0.77 11.73 23.21
C ARG A 266 0.67 12.92 22.28
N LEU A 267 1.20 12.84 21.07
CA LEU A 267 1.10 13.91 20.08
C LEU A 267 -0.36 14.21 19.69
N ALA A 268 -1.19 13.18 19.51
CA ALA A 268 -2.61 13.35 19.23
C ALA A 268 -3.35 14.03 20.40
N ALA A 269 -3.10 13.57 21.63
CA ALA A 269 -3.68 14.17 22.84
C ALA A 269 -3.20 15.62 23.05
N PHE A 270 -1.93 15.90 22.78
CA PHE A 270 -1.37 17.25 22.78
C PHE A 270 -2.10 18.15 21.78
N ASN A 271 -2.20 17.73 20.51
CA ASN A 271 -2.88 18.50 19.47
C ASN A 271 -4.36 18.76 19.82
N GLN A 272 -5.03 17.79 20.44
CA GLN A 272 -6.41 17.96 20.92
C GLN A 272 -6.51 19.03 22.01
N LYS A 273 -5.57 19.05 22.97
CA LYS A 273 -5.52 20.10 24.00
C LYS A 273 -5.23 21.47 23.41
N MET A 274 -4.29 21.56 22.48
CA MET A 274 -3.99 22.80 21.76
C MET A 274 -5.24 23.35 21.06
N ALA A 275 -5.91 22.53 20.25
CA ALA A 275 -7.12 22.94 19.55
C ALA A 275 -8.25 23.34 20.52
N LYS A 276 -8.41 22.64 21.64
CA LYS A 276 -9.39 23.01 22.66
C LYS A 276 -9.05 24.36 23.32
N ALA A 277 -7.78 24.61 23.62
CA ALA A 277 -7.32 25.87 24.21
C ALA A 277 -7.52 27.06 23.23
N ASP A 278 -7.27 26.84 21.94
CA ASP A 278 -7.58 27.82 20.88
C ASP A 278 -9.07 28.16 20.83
N VAL A 279 -9.95 27.15 20.91
CA VAL A 279 -11.41 27.35 20.95
C VAL A 279 -11.81 28.17 22.18
N LEU A 280 -11.33 27.81 23.37
CA LEU A 280 -11.62 28.54 24.61
C LEU A 280 -11.13 29.99 24.55
N THR A 281 -9.99 30.24 23.89
CA THR A 281 -9.49 31.60 23.67
C THR A 281 -10.44 32.42 22.80
N ASN A 282 -10.95 31.83 21.72
CA ASN A 282 -11.92 32.49 20.83
C ASN A 282 -13.27 32.75 21.52
N GLU A 283 -13.67 31.86 22.44
CA GLU A 283 -14.85 32.01 23.30
C GLU A 283 -14.63 32.99 24.47
N GLN A 284 -13.42 33.59 24.58
CA GLN A 284 -13.01 34.53 25.63
C GLN A 284 -12.97 33.92 27.04
N LEU A 285 -12.88 32.60 27.15
CA LEU A 285 -12.69 31.84 28.39
C LEU A 285 -11.18 31.70 28.70
N PHE A 286 -10.51 32.82 28.92
CA PHE A 286 -9.04 32.90 28.91
C PHE A 286 -8.35 32.08 30.01
N SER A 287 -8.90 32.05 31.23
CA SER A 287 -8.36 31.24 32.33
C SER A 287 -8.40 29.74 32.02
N GLU A 288 -9.49 29.28 31.42
CA GLU A 288 -9.69 27.89 31.00
C GLU A 288 -8.81 27.53 29.81
N ALA A 289 -8.61 28.47 28.88
CA ALA A 289 -7.69 28.32 27.76
C ALA A 289 -6.25 28.14 28.26
N ILE A 290 -5.77 29.01 29.15
CA ILE A 290 -4.43 28.92 29.75
C ILE A 290 -4.25 27.59 30.50
N ALA A 291 -5.23 27.19 31.32
CA ALA A 291 -5.19 25.90 32.01
C ALA A 291 -5.10 24.71 31.03
N THR A 292 -5.86 24.75 29.92
CA THR A 292 -5.83 23.71 28.89
C THR A 292 -4.49 23.67 28.15
N TYR A 293 -3.84 24.82 27.93
CA TYR A 293 -2.47 24.87 27.42
C TYR A 293 -1.46 24.24 28.39
N HIS A 294 -1.57 24.48 29.69
CA HIS A 294 -0.74 23.80 30.68
C HIS A 294 -0.94 22.28 30.68
N GLU A 295 -2.17 21.80 30.49
CA GLU A 295 -2.42 20.37 30.32
C GLU A 295 -1.74 19.81 29.06
N ALA A 296 -1.66 20.57 27.96
CA ALA A 296 -0.91 20.18 26.78
C ALA A 296 0.59 20.01 27.08
N ILE A 297 1.18 20.92 27.87
CA ILE A 297 2.59 20.84 28.31
C ILE A 297 2.85 19.56 29.10
N VAL A 298 1.94 19.16 29.98
CA VAL A 298 2.08 17.91 30.76
C VAL A 298 2.08 16.67 29.86
N ILE A 299 1.34 16.69 28.75
CA ILE A 299 1.30 15.59 27.77
C ILE A 299 2.58 15.53 26.94
N LEU A 300 3.13 16.67 26.54
CA LEU A 300 4.28 16.78 25.63
C LEU A 300 5.27 17.88 26.08
N PRO A 301 6.07 17.63 27.13
CA PRO A 301 6.95 18.63 27.74
C PRO A 301 8.00 19.24 26.78
N GLU A 302 8.41 18.52 25.75
CA GLU A 302 9.32 19.01 24.71
C GLU A 302 8.75 20.18 23.91
N LYS A 303 7.42 20.37 23.92
CA LYS A 303 6.73 21.49 23.26
C LYS A 303 6.48 22.69 24.18
N THR A 304 7.00 22.68 25.42
CA THR A 304 6.77 23.74 26.41
C THR A 304 7.00 25.16 25.87
N ALA A 305 8.07 25.38 25.11
CA ALA A 305 8.38 26.71 24.56
C ALA A 305 7.31 27.21 23.57
N GLU A 306 6.80 26.31 22.72
CA GLU A 306 5.73 26.60 21.75
C GLU A 306 4.42 26.93 22.47
N VAL A 307 4.06 26.13 23.48
CA VAL A 307 2.81 26.33 24.23
C VAL A 307 2.88 27.59 25.11
N ASN A 308 4.02 27.88 25.73
CA ASN A 308 4.19 29.10 26.52
C ASN A 308 4.08 30.37 25.68
N ALA A 309 4.48 30.34 24.40
CA ALA A 309 4.24 31.45 23.49
C ALA A 309 2.74 31.71 23.31
N LYS A 310 1.93 30.65 23.16
CA LYS A 310 0.47 30.75 23.09
C LYS A 310 -0.16 31.27 24.38
N ILE A 311 0.30 30.80 25.54
CA ILE A 311 -0.16 31.33 26.84
C ILE A 311 0.13 32.83 26.93
N THR A 312 1.33 33.27 26.52
CA THR A 312 1.72 34.68 26.52
C THR A 312 0.84 35.52 25.56
N GLU A 313 0.49 34.98 24.39
CA GLU A 313 -0.47 35.63 23.46
C GLU A 313 -1.84 35.85 24.14
N VAL A 314 -2.37 34.84 24.83
CA VAL A 314 -3.64 34.93 25.57
C VAL A 314 -3.56 35.95 26.71
N GLU A 315 -2.49 35.92 27.51
CA GLU A 315 -2.28 36.89 28.60
C GLU A 315 -2.20 38.34 28.10
N ASN A 316 -1.54 38.56 26.96
CA ASN A 316 -1.49 39.88 26.33
C ASN A 316 -2.87 40.32 25.82
N LEU A 317 -3.66 39.41 25.24
CA LEU A 317 -5.03 39.69 24.83
C LEU A 317 -5.91 40.09 26.02
N VAL A 318 -5.81 39.37 27.15
CA VAL A 318 -6.51 39.73 28.39
C VAL A 318 -6.16 41.15 28.82
N ARG A 319 -4.87 41.50 28.87
CA ARG A 319 -4.43 42.86 29.23
C ARG A 319 -4.99 43.94 28.29
N ILE A 320 -5.02 43.67 26.99
CA ILE A 320 -5.60 44.59 26.00
C ILE A 320 -7.09 44.80 26.24
N LEU A 321 -7.84 43.74 26.50
CA LEU A 321 -9.28 43.80 26.78
C LEU A 321 -9.58 44.53 28.09
N GLU A 322 -8.82 44.26 29.15
CA GLU A 322 -8.92 44.98 30.42
C GLU A 322 -8.63 46.48 30.25
N GLN A 323 -7.63 46.84 29.46
CA GLN A 323 -7.29 48.24 29.20
C GLN A 323 -8.36 48.95 28.34
N LEU A 324 -8.91 48.28 27.32
CA LEU A 324 -10.05 48.78 26.54
C LEU A 324 -11.25 49.05 27.45
N GLU A 325 -11.55 48.12 28.36
CA GLU A 325 -12.63 48.27 29.33
C GLU A 325 -12.40 49.45 30.30
N ALA A 326 -11.17 49.61 30.80
CA ALA A 326 -10.79 50.73 31.67
C ALA A 326 -10.92 52.07 30.94
N ASN A 327 -10.43 52.16 29.70
CA ASN A 327 -10.51 53.36 28.87
C ASN A 327 -11.97 53.72 28.54
N TYR A 328 -12.80 52.72 28.25
CA TYR A 328 -14.23 52.92 28.04
C TYR A 328 -14.90 53.49 29.29
N ARG A 329 -14.68 52.88 30.46
CA ARG A 329 -15.22 53.36 31.75
C ARG A 329 -14.77 54.77 32.09
N GLN A 330 -13.51 55.10 31.82
CA GLN A 330 -12.99 56.45 32.02
C GLN A 330 -13.69 57.48 31.11
N ALA A 331 -13.85 57.18 29.82
CA ALA A 331 -14.54 58.05 28.88
C ALA A 331 -16.01 58.28 29.25
N ILE A 332 -16.71 57.23 29.72
CA ILE A 332 -18.06 57.35 30.27
C ILE A 332 -18.07 58.26 31.51
N THR A 333 -17.19 58.03 32.48
CA THR A 333 -17.12 58.82 33.71
C THR A 333 -16.84 60.30 33.42
N GLN A 334 -15.93 60.59 32.48
CA GLN A 334 -15.64 61.96 32.05
C GLN A 334 -16.84 62.60 31.34
N GLY A 335 -17.49 61.86 30.44
CA GLY A 335 -18.69 62.31 29.74
C GLY A 335 -19.84 62.62 30.70
N ASP A 336 -20.08 61.77 31.70
CA ASP A 336 -21.09 61.97 32.74
C ASP A 336 -20.81 63.24 33.56
N GLN A 337 -19.57 63.42 34.02
CA GLN A 337 -19.18 64.62 34.78
C GLN A 337 -19.35 65.92 33.97
N GLN A 338 -18.97 65.92 32.69
CA GLN A 338 -19.13 67.07 31.81
C GLN A 338 -20.60 67.34 31.48
N PHE A 339 -21.39 66.29 31.32
CA PHE A 339 -22.84 66.38 31.12
C PHE A 339 -23.52 67.04 32.33
N ASP A 340 -23.17 66.61 33.55
CA ASP A 340 -23.71 67.18 34.79
C ASP A 340 -23.32 68.66 34.97
N ARG A 341 -22.14 69.05 34.49
CA ARG A 341 -21.68 70.45 34.45
C ARG A 341 -22.28 71.27 33.31
N GLN A 342 -23.12 70.66 32.46
CA GLN A 342 -23.72 71.28 31.28
C GLN A 342 -22.69 71.72 30.21
N GLU A 343 -21.50 71.11 30.22
CA GLU A 343 -20.45 71.33 29.22
C GLU A 343 -20.74 70.47 27.97
N TRP A 344 -21.88 70.73 27.33
CA TRP A 344 -22.50 69.88 26.32
C TRP A 344 -21.54 69.40 25.22
N THR A 345 -20.74 70.30 24.64
CA THR A 345 -19.79 69.95 23.57
C THR A 345 -18.66 69.04 24.05
N GLN A 346 -18.15 69.27 25.26
CA GLN A 346 -17.10 68.44 25.85
C GLN A 346 -17.64 67.06 26.20
N ALA A 347 -18.81 67.01 26.84
CA ALA A 347 -19.52 65.78 27.17
C ALA A 347 -19.76 64.92 25.92
N LYS A 348 -20.20 65.54 24.82
CA LYS A 348 -20.39 64.85 23.53
C LYS A 348 -19.10 64.21 23.03
N GLY A 349 -17.96 64.92 23.12
CA GLY A 349 -16.65 64.39 22.75
C GLY A 349 -16.24 63.16 23.57
N SER A 350 -16.41 63.20 24.90
CA SER A 350 -16.09 62.08 25.79
C SER A 350 -16.97 60.85 25.53
N TYR A 351 -18.28 61.03 25.30
CA TYR A 351 -19.15 59.92 24.91
C TYR A 351 -18.85 59.36 23.51
N GLN A 352 -18.43 60.21 22.57
CA GLN A 352 -17.97 59.76 21.24
C GLN A 352 -16.68 58.94 21.34
N GLN A 353 -15.76 59.32 22.23
CA GLN A 353 -14.57 58.53 22.54
C GLN A 353 -14.95 57.16 23.14
N ALA A 354 -15.93 57.10 24.06
CA ALA A 354 -16.44 55.84 24.60
C ALA A 354 -17.04 54.95 23.50
N LEU A 355 -17.82 55.52 22.56
CA LEU A 355 -18.33 54.80 21.39
C LEU A 355 -17.24 54.40 20.40
N GLY A 356 -16.15 55.16 20.30
CA GLY A 356 -14.98 54.77 19.50
C GLY A 356 -14.29 53.51 20.04
N ILE A 357 -14.34 53.30 21.36
CA ILE A 357 -13.80 52.12 22.04
C ILE A 357 -14.79 50.95 21.97
N LYS A 358 -16.08 51.21 22.22
CA LYS A 358 -17.17 50.22 22.13
C LYS A 358 -18.39 50.79 21.37
N PRO A 359 -18.45 50.61 20.05
CA PRO A 359 -19.48 51.22 19.21
C PRO A 359 -20.92 50.71 19.46
N GLN A 360 -21.04 49.53 20.06
CA GLN A 360 -22.31 48.86 20.32
C GLN A 360 -23.02 49.39 21.59
N GLU A 361 -22.34 50.22 22.39
CA GLU A 361 -22.83 50.63 23.71
C GLU A 361 -23.94 51.67 23.61
N THR A 362 -25.11 51.35 24.16
CA THR A 362 -26.30 52.17 24.02
C THR A 362 -26.32 53.40 24.94
N TYR A 363 -25.62 53.34 26.07
CA TYR A 363 -25.57 54.42 27.06
C TYR A 363 -24.96 55.72 26.50
N PRO A 364 -23.69 55.74 26.02
CA PRO A 364 -23.09 56.94 25.45
C PRO A 364 -23.83 57.43 24.20
N ALA A 365 -24.36 56.52 23.37
CA ALA A 365 -25.19 56.88 22.21
C ALA A 365 -26.45 57.66 22.61
N ARG A 366 -27.14 57.23 23.68
CA ARG A 366 -28.31 57.92 24.21
C ARG A 366 -27.96 59.30 24.74
N ARG A 367 -26.85 59.43 25.48
CA ARG A 367 -26.38 60.71 26.03
C ARG A 367 -26.02 61.72 24.94
N ILE A 368 -25.36 61.29 23.87
CA ILE A 368 -25.07 62.15 22.71
C ILE A 368 -26.37 62.70 22.10
N LYS A 369 -27.40 61.86 21.94
CA LYS A 369 -28.70 62.31 21.41
C LYS A 369 -29.37 63.36 22.31
N GLU A 370 -29.30 63.17 23.63
CA GLU A 370 -29.80 64.12 24.61
C GLU A 370 -29.04 65.46 24.54
N ILE A 371 -27.71 65.39 24.44
CA ILE A 371 -26.86 66.57 24.24
C ILE A 371 -27.22 67.31 22.95
N ASP A 372 -27.40 66.59 21.85
CA ASP A 372 -27.74 67.19 20.54
C ASP A 372 -29.06 67.95 20.61
N GLN A 373 -30.05 67.43 21.33
CA GLN A 373 -31.31 68.15 21.61
C GLN A 373 -31.08 69.40 22.44
N LYS A 374 -30.24 69.35 23.49
CA LYS A 374 -29.92 70.50 24.33
C LYS A 374 -29.19 71.60 23.55
N LEU A 375 -28.21 71.24 22.74
CA LEU A 375 -27.48 72.18 21.88
C LEU A 375 -28.41 72.84 20.85
N LEU A 376 -29.33 72.08 20.27
CA LEU A 376 -30.33 72.61 19.35
C LEU A 376 -31.25 73.63 20.04
N THR A 377 -31.79 73.29 21.22
CA THR A 377 -32.64 74.23 21.99
C THR A 377 -31.92 75.52 22.35
N LEU A 378 -30.64 75.46 22.76
CA LEU A 378 -29.84 76.65 23.07
C LEU A 378 -29.59 77.52 21.83
N GLN A 379 -29.36 76.89 20.67
CA GLN A 379 -29.19 77.59 19.40
C GLN A 379 -30.47 78.28 18.93
N GLU A 380 -31.63 77.64 19.12
CA GLU A 380 -32.94 78.22 18.82
C GLU A 380 -33.26 79.40 19.74
N GLU A 381 -32.99 79.31 21.05
CA GLU A 381 -33.14 80.42 22.00
C GLU A 381 -32.25 81.61 21.66
N ALA A 382 -30.97 81.38 21.32
CA ALA A 382 -30.05 82.42 20.86
C ALA A 382 -30.52 83.09 19.56
N THR A 383 -31.12 82.32 18.65
CA THR A 383 -31.66 82.83 17.38
C THR A 383 -32.94 83.65 17.62
N ARG A 384 -33.82 83.21 18.52
CA ARG A 384 -35.01 83.96 18.94
C ARG A 384 -34.66 85.29 19.61
N MET A 385 -33.64 85.33 20.47
CA MET A 385 -33.18 86.57 21.11
C MET A 385 -32.60 87.57 20.10
N ARG A 386 -31.87 87.11 19.08
CA ARG A 386 -31.36 87.96 17.99
C ARG A 386 -32.49 88.50 17.11
N ALA A 387 -33.48 87.66 16.78
CA ALA A 387 -34.65 88.06 15.99
C ALA A 387 -35.53 89.09 16.72
N ALA A 388 -35.72 88.95 18.04
CA ALA A 388 -36.48 89.89 18.86
C ALA A 388 -35.84 91.28 18.92
N SER A 389 -34.50 91.38 18.95
CA SER A 389 -33.78 92.65 18.91
C SER A 389 -33.88 93.37 17.57
N GLN A 390 -33.90 92.65 16.44
CA GLN A 390 -33.99 93.26 15.09
C GLN A 390 -35.41 93.66 14.69
N SER A 391 -36.43 92.97 15.20
CA SER A 391 -37.84 93.26 14.91
C SER A 391 -38.31 94.62 15.47
N SER A 392 -37.82 95.02 16.66
CA SER A 392 -38.18 96.27 17.32
C SER A 392 -37.68 97.52 16.57
N ASP A 393 -36.45 97.51 16.05
CA ASP A 393 -35.87 98.65 15.32
C ASP A 393 -36.50 98.82 13.93
N HIS A 394 -36.86 97.71 13.28
CA HIS A 394 -37.48 97.72 11.97
C HIS A 394 -38.93 98.23 12.02
N TYR A 395 -39.71 97.82 13.03
CA TYR A 395 -41.07 98.32 13.23
C TYR A 395 -41.09 99.86 13.38
N GLN A 396 -40.21 100.40 14.21
CA GLN A 396 -40.14 101.85 14.46
C GLN A 396 -39.81 102.65 13.18
N THR A 397 -38.90 102.12 12.35
CA THR A 397 -38.50 102.74 11.09
C THR A 397 -39.66 102.78 10.08
N VAL A 398 -40.36 101.65 9.92
CA VAL A 398 -41.46 101.52 8.94
C VAL A 398 -42.68 102.34 9.36
N ILE A 399 -42.99 102.42 10.65
CA ILE A 399 -44.05 103.32 11.17
C ILE A 399 -43.73 104.78 10.84
N LEU A 400 -42.49 105.21 11.05
CA LEU A 400 -42.09 106.59 10.78
C LEU A 400 -42.24 106.96 9.30
N GLN A 401 -41.84 106.05 8.40
CA GLN A 401 -42.07 106.19 6.96
C GLN A 401 -43.57 106.24 6.60
N ALA A 402 -44.38 105.40 7.24
CA ALA A 402 -45.83 105.38 7.03
C ALA A 402 -46.50 106.69 7.47
N ASP A 403 -46.14 107.18 8.66
CA ASP A 403 -46.65 108.42 9.24
C ASP A 403 -46.27 109.65 8.39
N GLU A 404 -45.01 109.76 7.97
CA GLU A 404 -44.55 110.85 7.11
C GLU A 404 -45.29 110.91 5.77
N ASN A 405 -45.50 109.76 5.11
CA ASN A 405 -46.22 109.72 3.83
C ASN A 405 -47.71 110.03 4.03
N PHE A 406 -48.29 109.64 5.17
CA PHE A 406 -49.66 109.99 5.50
C PHE A 406 -49.83 111.50 5.65
N GLU A 407 -48.91 112.18 6.33
CA GLU A 407 -48.93 113.65 6.49
C GLU A 407 -48.77 114.38 5.16
N ARG A 408 -47.97 113.83 4.24
CA ARG A 408 -47.83 114.33 2.86
C ARG A 408 -49.06 114.08 1.99
N LYS A 409 -50.06 113.38 2.51
CA LYS A 409 -51.28 112.94 1.79
C LYS A 409 -50.97 111.99 0.62
N ASP A 410 -49.78 111.38 0.60
CA ASP A 410 -49.48 110.28 -0.30
C ASP A 410 -50.05 108.99 0.30
N TYR A 411 -51.37 108.92 0.23
CA TYR A 411 -52.16 107.89 0.88
C TYR A 411 -51.83 106.47 0.37
N VAL A 412 -51.44 106.33 -0.90
CA VAL A 412 -51.09 105.02 -1.46
C VAL A 412 -49.77 104.52 -0.84
N VAL A 413 -48.76 105.38 -0.77
CA VAL A 413 -47.45 105.04 -0.18
C VAL A 413 -47.54 104.88 1.33
N ALA A 414 -48.28 105.75 2.01
CA ALA A 414 -48.52 105.64 3.45
C ALA A 414 -49.16 104.29 3.82
N ARG A 415 -50.17 103.87 3.06
CA ARG A 415 -50.86 102.60 3.30
C ARG A 415 -49.95 101.40 3.09
N PHE A 416 -49.07 101.46 2.09
CA PHE A 416 -48.06 100.42 1.86
C PHE A 416 -47.16 100.22 3.09
N TYR A 417 -46.60 101.30 3.63
CA TYR A 417 -45.75 101.21 4.82
C TYR A 417 -46.52 100.80 6.08
N TYR A 418 -47.78 101.23 6.26
CA TYR A 418 -48.59 100.69 7.36
C TYR A 418 -48.91 99.20 7.22
N TYR A 419 -49.11 98.68 6.00
CA TYR A 419 -49.26 97.23 5.79
C TYR A 419 -47.98 96.49 6.16
N GLN A 420 -46.83 97.05 5.82
CA GLN A 420 -45.53 96.49 6.20
C GLN A 420 -45.35 96.50 7.73
N ALA A 421 -45.69 97.60 8.41
CA ALA A 421 -45.66 97.69 9.88
C ALA A 421 -46.62 96.71 10.56
N ALA A 422 -47.83 96.53 10.03
CA ALA A 422 -48.80 95.54 10.51
C ALA A 422 -48.29 94.10 10.36
N GLY A 423 -47.44 93.82 9.37
CA GLY A 423 -46.80 92.52 9.21
C GLY A 423 -45.64 92.29 10.18
N ILE A 424 -44.94 93.36 10.58
CA ILE A 424 -43.83 93.30 11.54
C ILE A 424 -44.33 93.14 12.98
N GLN A 425 -45.44 93.79 13.34
CA GLN A 425 -46.07 93.68 14.66
C GLN A 425 -47.61 93.55 14.53
N PRO A 426 -48.13 92.34 14.22
CA PRO A 426 -49.54 92.09 13.95
C PRO A 426 -50.49 92.43 15.10
N GLU A 427 -49.99 92.33 16.33
CA GLU A 427 -50.70 92.68 17.57
C GLU A 427 -50.82 94.20 17.81
N ASN A 428 -50.07 95.05 17.11
CA ASN A 428 -50.20 96.50 17.27
C ASN A 428 -51.42 97.02 16.46
N PRO A 429 -52.41 97.65 17.11
CA PRO A 429 -53.61 98.13 16.42
C PRO A 429 -53.34 99.35 15.52
N TYR A 430 -52.29 100.13 15.78
CA TYR A 430 -52.06 101.43 15.14
C TYR A 430 -51.96 101.38 13.60
N PRO A 431 -51.10 100.53 12.97
CA PRO A 431 -51.07 100.45 11.51
C PRO A 431 -52.41 100.05 10.88
N LYS A 432 -53.17 99.15 11.52
CA LYS A 432 -54.47 98.66 11.01
C LYS A 432 -55.53 99.75 10.99
N GLU A 433 -55.58 100.56 12.04
CA GLU A 433 -56.47 101.72 12.12
C GLU A 433 -56.14 102.75 11.02
N ARG A 434 -54.84 103.01 10.79
CA ARG A 434 -54.38 103.96 9.77
C ARG A 434 -54.67 103.48 8.36
N ILE A 435 -54.48 102.20 8.04
CA ILE A 435 -54.87 101.61 6.75
C ILE A 435 -56.37 101.85 6.48
N THR A 436 -57.21 101.63 7.49
CA THR A 436 -58.67 101.82 7.40
C THR A 436 -59.02 103.28 7.14
N ALA A 437 -58.37 104.21 7.84
CA ALA A 437 -58.57 105.64 7.64
C ALA A 437 -58.13 106.08 6.22
N ILE A 438 -56.98 105.58 5.74
CA ILE A 438 -56.47 105.89 4.42
C ILE A 438 -57.40 105.38 3.32
N SER A 439 -57.90 104.16 3.42
CA SER A 439 -58.79 103.60 2.40
C SER A 439 -60.03 104.47 2.19
N LYS A 440 -60.62 105.02 3.27
CA LYS A 440 -61.73 105.98 3.18
C LYS A 440 -61.34 107.28 2.46
N LEU A 441 -60.14 107.79 2.69
CA LEU A 441 -59.64 109.02 2.05
C LEU A 441 -59.39 108.82 0.56
N ILE A 442 -58.90 107.65 0.14
CA ILE A 442 -58.69 107.33 -1.27
C ILE A 442 -60.04 107.16 -1.98
N ASP A 443 -61.03 106.51 -1.35
CA ASP A 443 -62.38 106.36 -1.92
C ASP A 443 -63.07 107.72 -2.20
N GLN A 444 -62.82 108.75 -1.39
CA GLN A 444 -63.34 110.11 -1.60
C GLN A 444 -62.68 110.86 -2.78
N SER A 445 -61.52 110.40 -3.24
CA SER A 445 -60.73 111.07 -4.30
C SER A 445 -60.99 110.53 -5.71
N LEU A 446 -61.79 109.47 -5.85
CA LEU A 446 -62.11 108.84 -7.13
C LEU A 446 -63.12 109.67 -7.94
N THR A 447 -62.86 109.84 -9.24
CA THR A 447 -63.84 110.47 -10.14
C THR A 447 -65.05 109.56 -10.37
N ALA A 448 -66.20 110.14 -10.70
CA ALA A 448 -67.41 109.36 -11.04
C ALA A 448 -67.15 108.34 -12.16
N GLU A 449 -66.23 108.64 -13.07
CA GLU A 449 -65.83 107.81 -14.19
C GLU A 449 -64.98 106.61 -13.77
N GLN A 450 -64.07 106.80 -12.81
CA GLN A 450 -63.31 105.72 -12.18
C GLN A 450 -64.23 104.82 -11.34
N LEU A 451 -65.14 105.42 -10.57
CA LEU A 451 -66.11 104.65 -9.78
C LEU A 451 -67.01 103.79 -10.69
N LYS A 452 -67.44 104.36 -11.83
CA LYS A 452 -68.18 103.63 -12.85
C LYS A 452 -67.34 102.50 -13.47
N ALA A 453 -66.07 102.74 -13.79
CA ALA A 453 -65.18 101.71 -14.34
C ALA A 453 -64.97 100.54 -13.36
N TYR A 454 -64.84 100.81 -12.06
CA TYR A 454 -64.80 99.77 -11.03
C TYR A 454 -66.09 98.95 -11.01
N ASN A 455 -67.25 99.61 -10.90
CA ASN A 455 -68.55 98.93 -10.83
C ASN A 455 -68.85 98.13 -12.11
N ASP A 456 -68.50 98.65 -13.29
CA ASP A 456 -68.64 97.97 -14.57
C ASP A 456 -67.74 96.72 -14.64
N ALA A 457 -66.50 96.81 -14.12
CA ALA A 457 -65.57 95.68 -14.07
C ALA A 457 -66.06 94.59 -13.10
N ILE A 458 -66.55 94.96 -11.91
CA ILE A 458 -67.16 94.02 -10.95
C ILE A 458 -68.34 93.28 -11.58
N THR A 459 -69.27 94.05 -12.16
CA THR A 459 -70.49 93.49 -12.77
C THR A 459 -70.14 92.49 -13.88
N ARG A 460 -69.13 92.78 -14.70
CA ARG A 460 -68.65 91.86 -15.75
C ARG A 460 -67.94 90.64 -15.16
N ALA A 461 -67.13 90.84 -14.13
CA ALA A 461 -66.43 89.76 -13.46
C ALA A 461 -67.40 88.74 -12.86
N ASP A 462 -68.39 89.22 -12.11
CA ASP A 462 -69.44 88.40 -11.50
C ASP A 462 -70.24 87.64 -12.57
N ALA A 463 -70.63 88.31 -13.66
CA ALA A 463 -71.38 87.69 -14.76
C ALA A 463 -70.60 86.58 -15.49
N GLU A 464 -69.27 86.72 -15.62
CA GLU A 464 -68.42 85.67 -16.21
C GLU A 464 -68.11 84.55 -15.20
N PHE A 465 -68.05 84.88 -13.90
CA PHE A 465 -67.89 83.89 -12.83
C PHE A 465 -69.11 82.96 -12.78
N GLU A 466 -70.33 83.50 -12.85
CA GLU A 466 -71.57 82.71 -12.88
C GLU A 466 -71.67 81.78 -14.11
N LYS A 467 -71.04 82.16 -15.23
CA LYS A 467 -70.94 81.31 -16.44
C LYS A 467 -69.86 80.25 -16.33
N ASN A 468 -69.14 80.17 -15.20
CA ASN A 468 -67.96 79.34 -14.98
C ASN A 468 -66.78 79.66 -15.92
N ASN A 469 -66.77 80.84 -16.54
CA ASN A 469 -65.65 81.33 -17.33
C ASN A 469 -64.56 81.90 -16.41
N TYR A 470 -64.06 81.07 -15.49
CA TYR A 470 -63.24 81.51 -14.35
C TYR A 470 -62.01 82.31 -14.75
N THR A 471 -61.36 81.99 -15.88
CA THR A 471 -60.22 82.76 -16.40
C THR A 471 -60.60 84.18 -16.84
N VAL A 472 -61.79 84.35 -17.44
CA VAL A 472 -62.33 85.65 -17.88
C VAL A 472 -62.85 86.46 -16.68
N ALA A 473 -63.50 85.78 -15.72
CA ALA A 473 -63.89 86.38 -14.46
C ALA A 473 -62.68 86.95 -13.70
N ARG A 474 -61.58 86.18 -13.61
CA ARG A 474 -60.32 86.58 -12.97
C ARG A 474 -59.73 87.84 -13.60
N PHE A 475 -59.82 87.96 -14.93
CA PHE A 475 -59.38 89.16 -15.65
C PHE A 475 -60.19 90.39 -15.24
N TYR A 476 -61.52 90.32 -15.22
CA TYR A 476 -62.36 91.48 -14.87
C TYR A 476 -62.29 91.84 -13.37
N TYR A 477 -62.14 90.87 -12.45
CA TYR A 477 -61.84 91.18 -11.05
C TYR A 477 -60.48 91.86 -10.91
N SER A 478 -59.48 91.45 -11.68
CA SER A 478 -58.17 92.12 -11.73
C SER A 478 -58.28 93.54 -12.30
N GLN A 479 -59.15 93.75 -13.29
CA GLN A 479 -59.46 95.08 -13.82
C GLN A 479 -60.16 95.96 -12.77
N ALA A 480 -61.07 95.42 -11.96
CA ALA A 480 -61.63 96.17 -10.83
C ALA A 480 -60.55 96.57 -9.81
N LEU A 481 -59.60 95.67 -9.51
CA LEU A 481 -58.46 95.97 -8.65
C LEU A 481 -57.47 96.97 -9.25
N SER A 482 -57.46 97.19 -10.57
CA SER A 482 -56.68 98.28 -11.17
C SER A 482 -57.23 99.67 -10.84
N VAL A 483 -58.53 99.77 -10.52
CA VAL A 483 -59.19 101.02 -10.12
C VAL A 483 -59.19 101.17 -8.60
N LYS A 484 -59.54 100.10 -7.88
CA LYS A 484 -59.51 100.05 -6.43
C LYS A 484 -58.70 98.85 -5.94
N SER A 485 -57.38 98.99 -5.93
CA SER A 485 -56.43 97.91 -5.59
C SER A 485 -56.55 97.38 -4.16
N TRP A 486 -57.29 98.05 -3.29
CA TRP A 486 -57.51 97.66 -1.90
C TRP A 486 -58.83 96.95 -1.65
N GLU A 487 -59.75 96.91 -2.62
CA GLU A 487 -61.04 96.25 -2.42
C GLU A 487 -60.83 94.76 -2.19
N GLN A 488 -61.51 94.26 -1.17
CA GLN A 488 -61.34 92.89 -0.71
C GLN A 488 -62.13 91.91 -1.58
N TYR A 489 -63.36 92.30 -1.97
CA TYR A 489 -64.26 91.44 -2.75
C TYR A 489 -63.63 90.88 -4.03
N PRO A 490 -62.98 91.67 -4.91
CA PRO A 490 -62.39 91.11 -6.13
C PRO A 490 -61.19 90.20 -5.85
N LYS A 491 -60.45 90.42 -4.75
CA LYS A 491 -59.34 89.55 -4.34
C LYS A 491 -59.87 88.20 -3.90
N GLU A 492 -60.91 88.20 -3.07
CA GLU A 492 -61.55 86.97 -2.59
C GLU A 492 -62.16 86.16 -3.75
N GLN A 493 -62.77 86.82 -4.74
CA GLN A 493 -63.29 86.14 -5.91
C GLN A 493 -62.17 85.57 -6.81
N ILE A 494 -61.02 86.24 -6.93
CA ILE A 494 -59.84 85.69 -7.61
C ILE A 494 -59.30 84.45 -6.87
N ASP A 495 -59.31 84.47 -5.54
CA ASP A 495 -58.90 83.33 -4.70
C ASP A 495 -59.92 82.17 -4.79
N GLU A 496 -61.23 82.48 -4.85
CA GLU A 496 -62.31 81.51 -5.04
C GLU A 496 -62.23 80.88 -6.44
N ILE A 497 -62.02 81.68 -7.49
CA ILE A 497 -61.71 81.19 -8.84
C ILE A 497 -60.54 80.20 -8.77
N SER A 498 -59.47 80.57 -8.08
CA SER A 498 -58.28 79.73 -7.95
C SER A 498 -58.61 78.40 -7.26
N ARG A 499 -59.52 78.39 -6.27
CA ARG A 499 -60.02 77.16 -5.63
C ARG A 499 -60.93 76.33 -6.54
N LEU A 500 -61.85 76.95 -7.27
CA LEU A 500 -62.81 76.26 -8.15
C LEU A 500 -62.12 75.62 -9.37
N THR A 501 -61.09 76.27 -9.91
CA THR A 501 -60.30 75.71 -11.02
C THR A 501 -59.44 74.51 -10.63
N ASN A 502 -59.22 74.28 -9.32
CA ASN A 502 -58.39 73.21 -8.77
C ASN A 502 -59.16 71.89 -8.50
N SER A 503 -60.41 71.73 -8.96
CA SER A 503 -61.30 70.62 -8.54
C SER A 503 -61.53 69.45 -9.52
N LEU A 504 -60.70 69.28 -10.58
CA LEU A 504 -60.85 68.19 -11.57
C LEU A 504 -59.54 67.43 -11.91
N LEU A 505 -58.48 67.57 -11.09
CA LEU A 505 -57.22 66.82 -11.18
C LEU A 505 -56.84 66.26 -9.80
N SER A 506 -56.07 65.16 -9.73
CA SER A 506 -55.57 64.70 -8.43
C SER A 506 -54.61 65.73 -7.83
N GLN A 507 -54.53 65.83 -6.49
CA GLN A 507 -53.76 66.88 -5.80
C GLN A 507 -52.31 67.01 -6.29
N ARG A 508 -51.71 65.89 -6.71
CA ARG A 508 -50.37 65.83 -7.28
C ARG A 508 -50.30 66.33 -8.73
N GLU A 509 -51.28 65.94 -9.56
CA GLU A 509 -51.39 66.44 -10.94
C GLU A 509 -51.71 67.93 -10.97
N GLU A 510 -52.43 68.44 -9.96
CA GLU A 510 -52.72 69.86 -9.81
C GLU A 510 -51.48 70.65 -9.37
N GLU A 511 -50.74 70.21 -8.35
CA GLU A 511 -49.45 70.84 -8.00
C GLU A 511 -48.49 70.86 -9.17
N GLU A 512 -48.44 69.77 -9.94
CA GLU A 512 -47.60 69.70 -11.13
C GLU A 512 -48.11 70.65 -12.22
N TYR A 513 -49.42 70.68 -12.49
CA TYR A 513 -50.02 71.60 -13.45
C TYR A 513 -49.79 73.08 -13.09
N GLN A 514 -50.03 73.47 -11.82
CA GLN A 514 -49.83 74.85 -11.36
C GLN A 514 -48.37 75.28 -11.44
N ASN A 515 -47.44 74.40 -11.06
CA ASN A 515 -46.01 74.65 -11.23
C ASN A 515 -45.64 74.81 -12.70
N LEU A 516 -46.18 73.97 -13.60
CA LEU A 516 -45.91 74.08 -15.03
C LEU A 516 -46.47 75.37 -15.62
N VAL A 517 -47.67 75.79 -15.24
CA VAL A 517 -48.28 77.04 -15.72
C VAL A 517 -47.50 78.25 -15.18
N THR A 518 -47.15 78.28 -13.89
CA THR A 518 -46.39 79.40 -13.29
C THR A 518 -45.00 79.53 -13.90
N ASN A 519 -44.27 78.42 -14.05
CA ASN A 519 -42.96 78.43 -14.71
C ASN A 519 -43.07 78.79 -16.20
N GLY A 520 -44.15 78.37 -16.87
CA GLY A 520 -44.44 78.77 -18.25
C GLY A 520 -44.69 80.26 -18.40
N ASP A 521 -45.49 80.85 -17.51
CA ASP A 521 -45.79 82.29 -17.48
C ASP A 521 -44.55 83.12 -17.14
N GLU A 522 -43.75 82.68 -16.17
CA GLU A 522 -42.49 83.35 -15.80
C GLU A 522 -41.50 83.33 -16.97
N ALA A 523 -41.30 82.17 -17.60
CA ALA A 523 -40.44 82.05 -18.77
C ALA A 523 -40.97 82.89 -19.96
N PHE A 524 -42.29 82.96 -20.14
CA PHE A 524 -42.90 83.79 -21.18
C PHE A 524 -42.65 85.28 -20.93
N TYR A 525 -42.83 85.74 -19.68
CA TYR A 525 -42.56 87.11 -19.27
C TYR A 525 -41.08 87.49 -19.44
N LYS A 526 -40.17 86.56 -19.12
CA LYS A 526 -38.72 86.70 -19.35
C LYS A 526 -38.32 86.65 -20.83
N LYS A 527 -39.30 86.48 -21.74
CA LYS A 527 -39.11 86.29 -23.19
C LYS A 527 -38.28 85.05 -23.53
N GLU A 528 -38.19 84.08 -22.63
CA GLU A 528 -37.56 82.79 -22.85
C GLU A 528 -38.54 81.87 -23.59
N MET A 529 -38.86 82.23 -24.83
CA MET A 529 -39.99 81.67 -25.58
C MET A 529 -39.92 80.14 -25.71
N ALA A 530 -38.73 79.58 -25.93
CA ALA A 530 -38.55 78.14 -26.03
C ALA A 530 -38.82 77.41 -24.70
N VAL A 531 -38.42 78.01 -23.58
CA VAL A 531 -38.62 77.48 -22.23
C VAL A 531 -40.10 77.57 -21.86
N ALA A 532 -40.72 78.73 -22.10
CA ALA A 532 -42.15 78.95 -21.90
C ALA A 532 -42.98 77.93 -22.69
N ARG A 533 -42.63 77.71 -23.97
CA ARG A 533 -43.29 76.73 -24.84
C ARG A 533 -43.27 75.33 -24.23
N SER A 534 -42.11 74.90 -23.72
CA SER A 534 -41.97 73.58 -23.12
C SER A 534 -42.89 73.40 -21.90
N TYR A 535 -42.93 74.40 -21.02
CA TYR A 535 -43.77 74.36 -19.83
C TYR A 535 -45.27 74.31 -20.15
N PHE A 536 -45.76 75.14 -21.09
CA PHE A 536 -47.18 75.09 -21.47
C PHE A 536 -47.56 73.81 -22.25
N GLN A 537 -46.64 73.24 -23.04
CA GLN A 537 -46.88 71.92 -23.67
C GLN A 537 -47.04 70.82 -22.61
N ARG A 538 -46.23 70.86 -21.55
CA ARG A 538 -46.35 69.93 -20.43
C ARG A 538 -47.62 70.20 -19.61
N ALA A 539 -48.02 71.44 -19.41
CA ALA A 539 -49.29 71.78 -18.75
C ALA A 539 -50.49 71.19 -19.52
N LEU A 540 -50.51 71.30 -20.86
CA LEU A 540 -51.52 70.66 -21.72
C LEU A 540 -51.46 69.12 -21.71
N SER A 541 -50.30 68.53 -21.41
CA SER A 541 -50.21 67.07 -21.27
C SER A 541 -50.94 66.55 -20.04
N ILE A 542 -51.03 67.38 -18.97
CA ILE A 542 -51.79 67.08 -17.75
C ILE A 542 -53.27 67.44 -17.96
N LYS A 543 -53.56 68.64 -18.48
CA LYS A 543 -54.92 69.11 -18.76
C LYS A 543 -55.11 69.39 -20.25
N LYS A 544 -55.52 68.37 -20.99
CA LYS A 544 -55.60 68.40 -22.47
C LYS A 544 -56.52 69.50 -23.02
N ASP A 545 -57.56 69.84 -22.27
CA ASP A 545 -58.54 70.85 -22.65
C ASP A 545 -58.25 72.24 -22.04
N ASP A 546 -57.04 72.46 -21.48
CA ASP A 546 -56.68 73.76 -20.93
C ASP A 546 -56.54 74.83 -22.01
N GLN A 547 -57.55 75.71 -22.06
CA GLN A 547 -57.55 76.83 -22.99
C GLN A 547 -56.45 77.85 -22.69
N TYR A 548 -55.98 77.98 -21.45
CA TYR A 548 -54.95 78.96 -21.08
C TYR A 548 -53.58 78.58 -21.67
N ALA A 549 -53.09 77.37 -21.37
CA ALA A 549 -51.85 76.88 -21.95
C ALA A 549 -51.93 76.78 -23.49
N ALA A 550 -53.10 76.44 -24.06
CA ALA A 550 -53.29 76.44 -25.50
C ALA A 550 -53.15 77.84 -26.13
N ILE A 551 -53.73 78.87 -25.51
CA ILE A 551 -53.59 80.27 -25.96
C ILE A 551 -52.15 80.74 -25.82
N LYS A 552 -51.50 80.44 -24.67
CA LYS A 552 -50.10 80.84 -24.44
C LYS A 552 -49.14 80.21 -25.44
N LEU A 553 -49.32 78.95 -25.82
CA LEU A 553 -48.53 78.33 -26.88
C LEU A 553 -48.69 79.03 -28.23
N LYS A 554 -49.89 79.53 -28.53
CA LYS A 554 -50.14 80.29 -29.76
C LYS A 554 -49.45 81.66 -29.72
N GLU A 555 -49.52 82.37 -28.60
CA GLU A 555 -48.82 83.66 -28.38
C GLU A 555 -47.30 83.48 -28.45
N ILE A 556 -46.77 82.43 -27.82
CA ILE A 556 -45.34 82.09 -27.86
C ILE A 556 -44.90 81.80 -29.29
N GLN A 557 -45.66 81.00 -30.03
CA GLN A 557 -45.34 80.73 -31.42
C GLN A 557 -45.32 82.02 -32.26
N GLN A 558 -46.32 82.89 -32.07
CA GLN A 558 -46.35 84.21 -32.74
C GLN A 558 -45.17 85.10 -32.36
N ALA A 559 -44.80 85.15 -31.08
CA ALA A 559 -43.66 85.94 -30.60
C ALA A 559 -42.32 85.38 -31.11
N MET A 560 -42.16 84.05 -31.18
CA MET A 560 -40.99 83.42 -31.79
C MET A 560 -40.90 83.73 -33.29
N ASP A 561 -42.02 83.67 -34.01
CA ASP A 561 -42.07 84.02 -35.43
C ASP A 561 -41.80 85.52 -35.65
N GLN A 562 -42.24 86.38 -34.73
CA GLN A 562 -41.97 87.82 -34.76
C GLN A 562 -40.51 88.14 -34.42
N GLU A 563 -39.92 87.50 -33.41
CA GLU A 563 -38.51 87.67 -33.05
C GLU A 563 -37.61 87.19 -34.19
N LYS A 564 -37.96 86.05 -34.82
CA LYS A 564 -37.28 85.57 -36.02
C LYS A 564 -37.31 86.60 -37.15
N LYS A 565 -38.45 87.24 -37.40
CA LYS A 565 -38.55 88.34 -38.36
C LYS A 565 -37.71 89.56 -37.96
N ILE A 566 -37.73 89.96 -36.68
CA ILE A 566 -36.92 91.08 -36.17
C ILE A 566 -35.42 90.77 -36.33
N GLN A 567 -35.00 89.53 -36.11
CA GLN A 567 -33.63 89.10 -36.28
C GLN A 567 -33.23 89.10 -37.77
N GLU A 568 -34.07 88.56 -38.65
CA GLU A 568 -33.88 88.62 -40.11
C GLU A 568 -33.77 90.08 -40.59
N ASP A 569 -34.57 90.99 -40.02
CA ASP A 569 -34.54 92.42 -40.33
C ASP A 569 -33.26 93.12 -39.86
N ARG A 570 -32.78 92.81 -38.64
CA ARG A 570 -31.49 93.32 -38.14
C ARG A 570 -30.32 92.81 -38.97
N GLU A 571 -30.33 91.53 -39.32
CA GLU A 571 -29.28 90.93 -40.16
C GLU A 571 -29.27 91.54 -41.56
N TYR A 572 -30.45 91.83 -42.12
CA TYR A 572 -30.59 92.56 -43.38
C TYR A 572 -30.02 93.99 -43.26
N GLN A 573 -30.43 94.76 -42.24
CA GLN A 573 -29.94 96.12 -42.03
C GLN A 573 -28.43 96.19 -41.80
N LEU A 574 -27.87 95.26 -41.03
CA LEU A 574 -26.43 95.17 -40.80
C LEU A 574 -25.70 94.85 -42.11
N ALA A 575 -26.20 93.89 -42.90
CA ALA A 575 -25.62 93.56 -44.18
C ALA A 575 -25.67 94.75 -45.15
N VAL A 576 -26.77 95.50 -45.20
CA VAL A 576 -26.85 96.73 -46.01
C VAL A 576 -25.87 97.79 -45.50
N SER A 577 -25.83 98.09 -44.20
CA SER A 577 -24.92 99.11 -43.65
C SER A 577 -23.43 98.79 -43.90
N GLU A 578 -23.02 97.53 -43.72
CA GLU A 578 -21.66 97.11 -44.00
C GLU A 578 -21.36 97.12 -45.50
N ALA A 579 -22.36 96.84 -46.35
CA ALA A 579 -22.23 96.97 -47.80
C ALA A 579 -22.07 98.44 -48.25
N ASP A 580 -22.88 99.35 -47.70
CA ASP A 580 -22.87 100.79 -48.01
C ASP A 580 -21.53 101.42 -47.59
N LYS A 581 -21.06 101.14 -46.36
CA LYS A 581 -19.73 101.59 -45.89
C LYS A 581 -18.60 101.07 -46.77
N ALA A 582 -18.66 99.79 -47.17
CA ALA A 582 -17.64 99.22 -48.05
C ALA A 582 -17.69 99.87 -49.45
N TYR A 583 -18.88 100.19 -49.94
CA TYR A 583 -19.09 100.88 -51.22
C TYR A 583 -18.54 102.32 -51.20
N GLU A 584 -18.83 103.10 -50.16
CA GLU A 584 -18.28 104.47 -49.98
C GLU A 584 -16.76 104.48 -49.93
N ASN A 585 -16.16 103.47 -49.28
CA ASN A 585 -14.71 103.26 -49.24
C ASN A 585 -14.13 102.66 -50.54
N ARG A 586 -14.94 102.53 -51.61
CA ARG A 586 -14.60 101.93 -52.91
C ARG A 586 -14.12 100.48 -52.84
N ASN A 587 -14.42 99.77 -51.76
CA ASN A 587 -14.14 98.35 -51.61
C ASN A 587 -15.28 97.51 -52.21
N TYR A 588 -15.33 97.48 -53.54
CA TYR A 588 -16.45 96.92 -54.28
C TYR A 588 -16.65 95.41 -54.11
N SER A 589 -15.59 94.64 -53.85
CA SER A 589 -15.71 93.18 -53.63
C SER A 589 -16.42 92.86 -52.31
N VAL A 590 -16.08 93.58 -51.24
CA VAL A 590 -16.71 93.46 -49.92
C VAL A 590 -18.14 94.01 -49.95
N ALA A 591 -18.35 95.15 -50.60
CA ALA A 591 -19.69 95.71 -50.79
C ALA A 591 -20.61 94.70 -51.51
N ARG A 592 -20.12 94.07 -52.59
CA ARG A 592 -20.88 93.06 -53.34
C ARG A 592 -21.23 91.84 -52.48
N PHE A 593 -20.33 91.37 -51.62
CA PHE A 593 -20.61 90.25 -50.72
C PHE A 593 -21.77 90.57 -49.78
N TYR A 594 -21.72 91.71 -49.10
CA TYR A 594 -22.73 92.09 -48.12
C TYR A 594 -24.07 92.45 -48.78
N TYR A 595 -24.09 93.11 -49.94
CA TYR A 595 -25.33 93.31 -50.68
C TYR A 595 -25.97 91.99 -51.15
N ASN A 596 -25.17 90.99 -51.58
CA ASN A 596 -25.72 89.66 -51.88
C ASN A 596 -26.29 88.97 -50.64
N LYS A 597 -25.65 89.12 -49.47
CA LYS A 597 -26.19 88.61 -48.21
C LYS A 597 -27.53 89.28 -47.87
N ALA A 598 -27.61 90.60 -47.99
CA ALA A 598 -28.86 91.36 -47.83
C ALA A 598 -29.93 90.89 -48.84
N GLN A 599 -29.56 90.64 -50.10
CA GLN A 599 -30.46 90.13 -51.12
C GLN A 599 -31.01 88.74 -50.77
N THR A 600 -30.19 87.85 -50.21
CA THR A 600 -30.64 86.52 -49.79
C THR A 600 -31.61 86.59 -48.62
N LEU A 601 -31.36 87.48 -47.65
CA LEU A 601 -32.25 87.69 -46.50
C LEU A 601 -33.59 88.29 -46.92
N ARG A 602 -33.60 89.21 -47.89
CA ARG A 602 -34.82 89.78 -48.47
C ARG A 602 -34.76 89.82 -50.02
N PRO A 603 -35.15 88.74 -50.71
CA PRO A 603 -35.06 88.62 -52.17
C PRO A 603 -35.86 89.65 -52.97
N ASN A 604 -36.87 90.25 -52.33
CA ASN A 604 -37.80 91.18 -52.97
C ASN A 604 -37.39 92.65 -52.83
N GLU A 605 -36.38 92.97 -52.02
CA GLU A 605 -35.91 94.36 -51.86
C GLU A 605 -35.10 94.80 -53.08
N ASN A 606 -35.35 96.02 -53.58
CA ASN A 606 -34.70 96.56 -54.77
C ASN A 606 -33.35 97.23 -54.46
N TYR A 607 -33.18 97.77 -53.27
CA TYR A 607 -31.98 98.54 -52.92
C TYR A 607 -30.67 97.72 -53.08
N PRO A 608 -30.54 96.49 -52.53
CA PRO A 608 -29.33 95.70 -52.78
C PRO A 608 -29.14 95.36 -54.26
N LYS A 609 -30.20 95.11 -55.04
CA LYS A 609 -30.12 94.88 -56.49
C LYS A 609 -29.53 96.08 -57.22
N GLU A 610 -30.07 97.27 -56.97
CA GLU A 610 -29.63 98.51 -57.61
C GLU A 610 -28.18 98.84 -57.25
N GLN A 611 -27.77 98.63 -56.00
CA GLN A 611 -26.38 98.87 -55.58
C GLN A 611 -25.42 97.84 -56.17
N LEU A 612 -25.83 96.58 -56.27
CA LEU A 612 -25.07 95.55 -57.00
C LEU A 612 -24.89 95.92 -58.48
N ASP A 613 -25.89 96.52 -59.12
CA ASP A 613 -25.79 97.00 -60.50
C ASP A 613 -24.91 98.25 -60.63
N LYS A 614 -24.97 99.21 -59.68
CA LYS A 614 -24.03 100.34 -59.62
C LYS A 614 -22.59 99.87 -59.42
N ILE A 615 -22.36 98.88 -58.55
CA ILE A 615 -21.05 98.24 -58.39
C ILE A 615 -20.59 97.62 -59.72
N ARG A 616 -21.47 96.92 -60.44
CA ARG A 616 -21.13 96.36 -61.76
C ARG A 616 -20.75 97.45 -62.76
N GLN A 617 -21.47 98.57 -62.78
CA GLN A 617 -21.16 99.72 -63.65
C GLN A 617 -19.87 100.44 -63.25
N ALA A 618 -19.58 100.60 -61.96
CA ALA A 618 -18.34 101.23 -61.47
C ALA A 618 -17.08 100.35 -61.67
N LEU A 619 -17.27 99.06 -61.90
CA LEU A 619 -16.22 98.09 -62.22
C LEU A 619 -16.05 97.87 -63.74
N GLN A 620 -16.92 98.46 -64.57
CA GLN A 620 -16.78 98.57 -66.03
C GLN A 620 -16.14 99.90 -66.38
#